data_AF-A0A1V2LC71-F1
#
_entry.id   AF-A0A1V2LC71-F1
#
_cell.length_a   1.000
_cell.length_b   1.000
_cell.length_c   1.000
_cell.angle_alpha   90.00
_cell.angle_beta   90.00
_cell.angle_gamma   90.00
#
_symmetry.space_group_name_H-M   'P 1'
#
loop_
_entity.id
_entity.type
_entity.pdbx_description
1 polymer ?
#
loop_
_entity_poly.entity_id
_entity_poly.type
_entity_poly.pdbx_seq_one_letter_code
_entity_poly.pdbx_strand_id
1 'polypeptide(L)'
;MSYLLRNAAMNMEADPERVKMAEIQFDAMNTTFNTILRTCSNKCIPEEYGESDLTKGESVCIDRCVAKYFKANVKIGTVSIDLDPTVHIRTLTSTTVCPTEWSDAGGDGSVPPVPAKMMLMITPSTCT
;
A
#
# COMPACT_ATOMS: atom_id res chain seq x y z
N MET A 1 -25.23 31.43 21.94
CA MET A 1 -24.57 31.79 20.66
C MET A 1 -23.07 31.93 20.91
N SER A 2 -22.22 31.32 20.08
CA SER A 2 -20.73 31.47 20.03
C SER A 2 -19.82 30.67 20.98
N TYR A 3 -20.07 29.38 21.19
CA TYR A 3 -19.00 28.44 21.63
C TYR A 3 -18.24 27.79 20.45
N LEU A 4 -18.80 27.84 19.24
CA LEU A 4 -18.19 27.27 18.03
C LEU A 4 -17.10 28.18 17.41
N LEU A 5 -17.09 29.48 17.71
CA LEU A 5 -16.11 30.41 17.15
C LEU A 5 -14.83 30.57 18.00
N ARG A 6 -14.81 30.08 19.25
CA ARG A 6 -13.62 30.17 20.11
C ARG A 6 -12.66 28.99 19.93
N ASN A 7 -13.15 27.86 19.41
CA ASN A 7 -12.32 26.69 19.12
C ASN A 7 -11.74 26.66 17.69
N ALA A 8 -12.13 27.61 16.83
CA ALA A 8 -11.57 27.78 15.49
C ALA A 8 -10.27 28.62 15.48
N ALA A 9 -9.87 29.16 16.64
CA ALA A 9 -8.53 29.70 16.88
C ALA A 9 -7.61 28.66 17.54
N MET A 10 -7.85 27.37 17.27
CA MET A 10 -6.77 26.40 17.38
C MET A 10 -5.78 26.79 16.29
N ASN A 11 -4.61 27.28 16.71
CA ASN A 11 -3.44 27.52 15.88
C ASN A 11 -3.26 26.37 14.87
N MET A 12 -3.84 26.52 13.67
CA MET A 12 -3.29 26.00 12.43
C MET A 12 -2.11 26.91 12.05
N GLU A 13 -1.21 27.14 13.01
CA GLU A 13 0.16 27.47 12.64
C GLU A 13 0.69 26.14 12.10
N ALA A 14 0.49 25.94 10.80
CA ALA A 14 0.96 24.76 10.13
C ALA A 14 2.49 24.82 10.22
N ASP A 15 3.03 24.10 11.19
CA ASP A 15 4.47 23.96 11.38
C ASP A 15 5.07 23.60 10.02
N PRO A 16 5.92 24.47 9.44
CA PRO A 16 6.38 24.32 8.06
C PRO A 16 7.07 22.96 7.84
N GLU A 17 7.63 22.37 8.90
CA GLU A 17 8.22 21.04 8.86
C GLU A 17 7.15 19.94 8.72
N ARG A 18 6.01 20.05 9.41
CA ARG A 18 4.89 19.10 9.29
C ARG A 18 4.20 19.20 7.94
N VAL A 19 4.10 20.41 7.38
CA VAL A 19 3.56 20.62 6.02
C VAL A 19 4.46 19.93 5.00
N LYS A 20 5.78 20.14 5.10
CA LYS A 20 6.75 19.48 4.21
C LYS A 20 6.68 17.95 4.28
N MET A 21 6.52 17.38 5.47
CA MET A 21 6.37 15.92 5.61
C MET A 21 5.04 15.42 5.03
N ALA A 22 3.97 16.21 5.13
CA ALA A 22 2.69 15.89 4.50
C ALA A 22 2.76 15.94 2.97
N GLU A 23 3.50 16.91 2.41
CA GLU A 23 3.76 17.01 0.97
C GLU A 23 4.47 15.76 0.44
N ILE A 24 5.52 15.30 1.12
CA ILE A 24 6.27 14.10 0.72
C ILE A 24 5.36 12.84 0.72
N GLN A 25 4.53 12.68 1.75
CA GLN A 25 3.60 11.55 1.82
C GLN A 25 2.57 11.61 0.69
N PHE A 26 2.08 12.81 0.39
CA PHE A 26 1.15 13.03 -0.70
C PHE A 26 1.78 12.69 -2.05
N ASP A 27 3.00 13.16 -2.31
CA ASP A 27 3.72 12.90 -3.57
C ASP A 27 4.01 11.41 -3.78
N ALA A 28 4.33 10.69 -2.70
CA ALA A 28 4.51 9.24 -2.74
C ALA A 28 3.21 8.50 -3.10
N MET A 29 2.08 8.89 -2.48
CA MET A 29 0.77 8.32 -2.80
C MET A 29 0.34 8.64 -4.23
N ASN A 30 0.55 9.88 -4.68
CA ASN A 30 0.19 10.34 -6.01
C ASN A 30 0.99 9.61 -7.10
N THR A 31 2.31 9.44 -6.90
CA THR A 31 3.16 8.68 -7.84
C THR A 31 2.69 7.24 -7.97
N THR A 32 2.31 6.62 -6.86
CA THR A 32 1.78 5.25 -6.85
C THR A 32 0.45 5.17 -7.61
N PHE A 33 -0.46 6.11 -7.38
CA PHE A 33 -1.75 6.17 -8.06
C PHE A 33 -1.61 6.32 -9.58
N ASN A 34 -0.75 7.23 -10.04
CA ASN A 34 -0.50 7.42 -11.47
C ASN A 34 0.09 6.17 -12.14
N THR A 35 0.96 5.46 -11.42
CA THR A 35 1.52 4.19 -11.91
C THR A 35 0.46 3.09 -11.99
N ILE A 36 -0.44 3.00 -10.99
CA ILE A 36 -1.58 2.07 -11.00
C ILE A 36 -2.46 2.31 -12.21
N LEU A 37 -2.85 3.56 -12.44
CA LEU A 37 -3.73 3.93 -13.55
C LEU A 37 -3.16 3.45 -14.89
N ARG A 38 -1.89 3.77 -15.17
CA ARG A 38 -1.22 3.38 -16.42
C ARG A 38 -1.04 1.86 -16.53
N THR A 39 -0.71 1.19 -15.43
CA THR A 39 -0.47 -0.26 -15.45
C THR A 39 -1.78 -1.01 -15.66
N CYS A 40 -2.83 -0.65 -14.93
CA CYS A 40 -4.10 -1.35 -15.01
C CYS A 40 -4.89 -0.99 -16.27
N SER A 41 -4.81 0.25 -16.78
CA SER A 41 -5.38 0.59 -18.08
C SER A 41 -4.77 -0.28 -19.17
N ASN A 42 -3.44 -0.40 -19.23
CA ASN A 42 -2.75 -1.17 -20.27
C ASN A 42 -2.94 -2.69 -20.13
N LYS A 43 -3.34 -3.19 -18.95
CA LYS A 43 -3.55 -4.64 -18.71
C LYS A 43 -4.99 -5.07 -18.89
N CYS A 44 -5.94 -4.21 -18.56
CA CYS A 44 -7.35 -4.56 -18.52
C CYS A 44 -8.14 -3.98 -19.68
N ILE A 45 -7.64 -2.95 -20.36
CA ILE A 45 -8.34 -2.29 -21.46
C ILE A 45 -7.56 -2.58 -22.76
N PRO A 46 -8.14 -3.30 -23.73
CA PRO A 46 -7.52 -3.57 -25.02
C PRO A 46 -7.48 -2.30 -25.90
N GLU A 47 -6.58 -2.26 -26.89
CA GLU A 47 -6.50 -1.13 -27.84
C GLU A 47 -7.68 -1.10 -28.82
N GLU A 48 -8.32 -2.24 -29.06
CA GLU A 48 -9.54 -2.34 -29.86
C GLU A 48 -10.78 -2.23 -28.96
N TYR A 49 -11.44 -1.08 -29.04
CA TYR A 49 -12.65 -0.78 -28.28
C TYR A 49 -13.89 -1.15 -29.09
N GLY A 50 -14.72 -2.05 -28.55
CA GLY A 50 -16.01 -2.39 -29.14
C GLY A 50 -17.16 -1.48 -28.68
N GLU A 51 -17.09 -0.98 -27.45
CA GLU A 51 -18.14 -0.20 -26.79
C GLU A 51 -17.50 0.91 -25.93
N SER A 52 -18.24 1.99 -25.64
CA SER A 52 -17.73 3.13 -24.86
C SER A 52 -17.71 2.90 -23.35
N ASP A 53 -18.46 1.90 -22.87
CA ASP A 53 -18.60 1.59 -21.46
C ASP A 53 -17.75 0.38 -21.07
N LEU A 54 -17.32 0.37 -19.80
CA LEU A 54 -16.56 -0.75 -19.26
C LEU A 54 -17.43 -2.00 -19.18
N THR A 55 -16.98 -3.05 -19.84
CA THR A 55 -17.65 -4.35 -19.73
C THR A 55 -17.45 -4.94 -18.33
N LYS A 56 -18.30 -5.91 -17.97
CA LYS A 56 -18.16 -6.63 -16.69
C LYS A 56 -16.78 -7.31 -16.55
N GLY A 57 -16.19 -7.74 -17.67
CA GLY A 57 -14.86 -8.36 -17.70
C GLY A 57 -13.76 -7.38 -17.32
N GLU A 58 -13.80 -6.18 -17.89
CA GLU A 58 -12.81 -5.12 -17.64
C GLU A 58 -12.94 -4.58 -16.22
N SER A 59 -14.18 -4.41 -15.73
CA SER A 59 -14.45 -3.99 -14.35
C SER A 59 -13.82 -4.95 -13.33
N VAL A 60 -14.06 -6.26 -13.48
CA VAL A 60 -13.48 -7.29 -12.59
C VAL A 60 -11.96 -7.43 -12.79
N CYS A 61 -11.44 -7.17 -14.00
CA CYS A 61 -10.01 -7.17 -14.25
C CYS A 61 -9.31 -6.06 -13.45
N ILE A 62 -9.87 -4.84 -13.44
CA ILE A 62 -9.28 -3.68 -12.77
C ILE A 62 -9.16 -3.95 -11.26
N ASP A 63 -10.18 -4.49 -10.61
CA ASP A 63 -10.13 -4.85 -9.19
C ASP A 63 -9.00 -5.85 -8.87
N ARG A 64 -8.86 -6.88 -9.71
CA ARG A 64 -7.79 -7.88 -9.59
C ARG A 64 -6.42 -7.28 -9.88
N CYS A 65 -6.32 -6.35 -10.82
CA CYS A 65 -5.08 -5.67 -11.18
C CYS A 65 -4.57 -4.84 -10.00
N VAL A 66 -5.42 -4.02 -9.40
CA VAL A 66 -5.09 -3.20 -8.23
C VAL A 66 -4.65 -4.07 -7.05
N ALA A 67 -5.38 -5.15 -6.77
CA ALA A 67 -5.01 -6.10 -5.71
C ALA A 67 -3.63 -6.75 -5.94
N LYS A 68 -3.30 -7.12 -7.18
CA LYS A 68 -1.98 -7.67 -7.55
C LYS A 68 -0.89 -6.61 -7.47
N TYR A 69 -1.18 -5.39 -7.90
CA TYR A 69 -0.23 -4.29 -7.89
C TYR A 69 0.21 -3.95 -6.46
N PHE A 70 -0.72 -3.83 -5.51
CA PHE A 70 -0.35 -3.60 -4.11
C PHE A 70 0.45 -4.76 -3.51
N LYS A 71 0.11 -6.01 -3.83
CA LYS A 71 0.91 -7.18 -3.42
C LYS A 71 2.35 -7.10 -3.95
N ALA A 72 2.54 -6.64 -5.19
CA ALA A 72 3.86 -6.44 -5.77
C ALA A 72 4.60 -5.26 -5.11
N ASN A 73 3.92 -4.13 -4.92
CA ASN A 73 4.50 -2.93 -4.30
C ASN A 73 4.97 -3.17 -2.87
N VAL A 74 4.24 -3.96 -2.07
CA VAL A 74 4.68 -4.31 -0.71
C VAL A 74 5.95 -5.16 -0.74
N LYS A 75 6.02 -6.16 -1.64
CA LYS A 75 7.22 -7.00 -1.80
C LYS A 75 8.42 -6.21 -2.30
N ILE A 76 8.21 -5.28 -3.24
CA ILE A 76 9.25 -4.37 -3.70
C ILE A 76 9.66 -3.46 -2.55
N GLY A 77 8.70 -2.96 -1.76
CA GLY A 77 8.92 -2.17 -0.55
C GLY A 77 9.87 -2.86 0.44
N THR A 78 9.58 -4.12 0.79
CA THR A 78 10.43 -4.89 1.72
C THR A 78 11.85 -5.03 1.18
N VAL A 79 12.00 -5.40 -0.10
CA VAL A 79 13.33 -5.55 -0.73
C VAL A 79 14.05 -4.20 -0.89
N SER A 80 13.32 -3.12 -1.18
CA SER A 80 13.91 -1.79 -1.40
C SER A 80 14.44 -1.15 -0.12
N ILE A 81 13.82 -1.47 1.04
CA ILE A 81 14.31 -1.04 2.35
C ILE A 81 15.58 -1.84 2.71
N ASP A 82 15.64 -3.13 2.34
CA ASP A 82 16.80 -3.99 2.61
C ASP A 82 18.04 -3.62 1.76
N LEU A 83 17.86 -2.88 0.67
CA LEU A 83 18.94 -2.45 -0.23
C LEU A 83 19.47 -1.03 0.07
N ASP A 84 18.94 -0.33 1.08
CA ASP A 84 19.44 1.01 1.42
C ASP A 84 20.79 0.95 2.17
N PRO A 85 21.88 1.51 1.61
CA PRO A 85 23.19 1.47 2.25
C PRO A 85 23.33 2.41 3.47
N THR A 86 22.30 3.20 3.83
CA THR A 86 22.34 4.13 4.98
C THR A 86 21.57 3.67 6.21
N VAL A 87 20.74 2.63 6.12
CA VAL A 87 20.04 1.98 7.24
C VAL A 87 20.78 0.71 7.70
N HIS A 88 22.11 0.67 7.54
CA HIS A 88 22.89 -0.55 7.69
C HIS A 88 23.79 -0.55 8.94
N ILE A 89 23.22 -0.79 10.13
CA ILE A 89 23.97 -1.44 11.23
C ILE A 89 23.16 -2.49 12.02
N ARG A 90 21.95 -2.92 11.61
CA ARG A 90 21.22 -3.93 12.43
C ARG A 90 20.45 -5.06 11.75
N THR A 91 20.70 -5.37 10.49
CA THR A 91 20.27 -6.68 9.94
C THR A 91 21.34 -7.25 9.01
N LEU A 92 22.50 -7.56 9.59
CA LEU A 92 23.39 -8.58 9.06
C LEU A 92 22.68 -9.95 9.16
N THR A 93 22.90 -10.78 8.14
CA THR A 93 22.91 -12.24 8.22
C THR A 93 21.61 -12.96 8.62
N SER A 94 21.12 -13.72 7.63
CA SER A 94 20.75 -15.15 7.76
C SER A 94 19.27 -15.49 7.96
N THR A 95 18.75 -16.17 6.93
CA THR A 95 18.00 -17.44 7.03
C THR A 95 16.69 -17.47 7.84
N THR A 96 15.63 -16.81 7.37
CA THR A 96 14.23 -17.32 7.49
C THR A 96 13.28 -16.45 6.68
N VAL A 97 13.30 -16.56 5.35
CA VAL A 97 12.05 -16.32 4.60
C VAL A 97 11.67 -17.66 4.00
N CYS A 98 11.11 -18.51 4.86
CA CYS A 98 10.14 -19.48 4.35
C CYS A 98 8.99 -18.64 3.78
N PRO A 99 8.70 -18.73 2.47
CA PRO A 99 7.54 -18.07 1.92
C PRO A 99 6.32 -18.84 2.44
N THR A 100 5.73 -18.43 3.55
CA THR A 100 4.42 -18.94 3.95
C THR A 100 3.40 -18.40 2.94
N GLU A 101 3.03 -19.26 2.00
CA GLU A 101 1.65 -19.42 1.49
C GLU A 101 0.72 -18.24 1.79
N TRP A 102 0.70 -17.29 0.86
CA TRP A 102 -0.51 -16.52 0.52
C TRP A 102 -1.08 -17.09 -0.78
N SER A 103 -1.20 -18.40 -0.81
CA SER A 103 -2.12 -19.11 -1.68
C SER A 103 -3.55 -18.70 -1.30
N ASP A 104 -4.21 -18.05 -2.26
CA ASP A 104 -5.57 -18.42 -2.64
C ASP A 104 -6.68 -18.31 -1.57
N ALA A 105 -7.03 -17.07 -1.22
CA ALA A 105 -8.42 -16.75 -0.93
C ALA A 105 -8.98 -15.94 -2.11
N GLY A 106 -9.68 -16.63 -2.99
CA GLY A 106 -10.58 -15.99 -3.93
C GLY A 106 -11.75 -15.34 -3.18
N GLY A 107 -12.10 -14.12 -3.60
CA GLY A 107 -13.45 -13.57 -3.51
C GLY A 107 -14.00 -13.22 -2.14
N ASP A 108 -13.81 -11.98 -1.72
CA ASP A 108 -14.86 -11.05 -1.31
C ASP A 108 -14.29 -9.65 -1.07
N GLY A 109 -15.01 -8.63 -1.55
CA GLY A 109 -14.63 -7.23 -1.45
C GLY A 109 -14.89 -6.66 -0.06
N SER A 110 -14.13 -7.09 0.94
CA SER A 110 -14.08 -6.44 2.25
C SER A 110 -12.64 -6.17 2.67
N VAL A 111 -12.26 -4.90 2.60
CA VAL A 111 -11.05 -4.37 3.23
C VAL A 111 -11.15 -4.65 4.74
N PRO A 112 -10.26 -5.44 5.35
CA PRO A 112 -10.25 -5.56 6.80
C PRO A 112 -9.70 -4.26 7.40
N PRO A 113 -10.31 -3.74 8.49
CA PRO A 113 -9.67 -2.71 9.28
C PRO A 113 -8.39 -3.30 9.89
N VAL A 114 -7.29 -2.55 9.78
CA VAL A 114 -5.96 -2.87 10.32
C VAL A 114 -6.08 -3.49 11.72
N PRO A 115 -5.68 -4.74 11.98
CA PRO A 115 -5.68 -5.25 13.34
C PRO A 115 -4.35 -4.91 14.01
N ALA A 116 -4.45 -4.07 15.03
CA ALA A 116 -3.52 -4.05 16.15
C ALA A 116 -3.44 -5.46 16.76
N LYS A 117 -2.45 -6.27 16.35
CA LYS A 117 -2.05 -7.47 17.09
C LYS A 117 -0.60 -7.87 16.81
N MET A 118 0.29 -6.92 17.05
CA MET A 118 1.69 -7.22 17.34
C MET A 118 1.78 -7.52 18.84
N MET A 119 1.50 -8.76 19.26
CA MET A 119 1.99 -9.23 20.55
C MET A 119 2.11 -10.75 20.55
N LEU A 120 3.36 -11.18 20.44
CA LEU A 120 3.97 -12.43 20.91
C LEU A 120 3.06 -13.66 20.99
N MET A 121 3.31 -14.65 20.14
CA MET A 121 3.76 -15.99 20.57
C MET A 121 4.52 -16.64 19.40
N ILE A 122 5.81 -16.34 19.29
CA ILE A 122 6.74 -17.14 18.49
C ILE A 122 7.53 -17.98 19.49
N THR A 123 7.10 -19.23 19.69
CA THR A 123 7.99 -20.26 20.21
C THR A 123 8.87 -20.74 19.05
N PRO A 124 10.20 -20.67 19.15
CA PRO A 124 11.12 -21.09 18.11
C PRO A 124 11.51 -22.55 18.37
N SER A 125 11.03 -23.53 17.58
CA SER A 125 11.55 -24.89 17.76
C SER A 125 11.51 -25.84 16.57
N THR A 126 11.15 -25.45 15.35
CA THR A 126 11.26 -26.38 14.19
C THR A 126 11.66 -25.72 12.86
N CYS A 127 12.55 -24.73 12.91
CA CYS A 127 13.50 -24.53 11.82
C CYS A 127 14.87 -24.80 12.46
N THR A 128 15.59 -25.81 11.96
CA THR A 128 16.91 -26.23 12.48
C THR A 128 17.86 -25.08 12.73
#